data_AF-A0A0K1S2D3-F1
#
_entry.id   AF-A0A0K1S2D3-F1
#
_cell.length_a   1.000
_cell.length_b   1.000
_cell.length_c   1.000
_cell.angle_alpha   90.00
_cell.angle_beta   90.00
_cell.angle_gamma   90.00
#
_symmetry.space_group_name_H-M   'P 1'
#
loop_
_entity.id
_entity.type
_entity.pdbx_description
1 polymer ?
#
loop_
_entity_poly.entity_id
_entity_poly.type
_entity_poly.pdbx_seq_one_letter_code
_entity_poly.pdbx_strand_id
1 'polypeptide(L)'
;MLVEARSFGGEREVSDQIFDFQSVADTIEAVTESIAATISKVQPKKATVEFGVEVRVKSGKLTALIVEGEGKGNLKITLEWGG
;
A
#
# COMPACT_ATOMS: atom_id res chain seq x y z
N MET A 1 -28.54 24.06 38.18
CA MET A 1 -27.72 24.17 36.97
C MET A 1 -28.03 22.95 36.11
N LEU A 2 -28.79 23.13 35.02
CA LEU A 2 -29.13 22.05 34.10
C LEU A 2 -28.06 22.03 33.00
N VAL A 3 -27.37 20.90 32.86
CA VAL A 3 -26.40 20.66 31.78
C VAL A 3 -27.13 20.00 30.62
N GLU A 4 -27.32 20.71 29.52
CA GLU A 4 -27.82 20.12 28.28
C GLU A 4 -26.65 19.54 27.48
N ALA A 5 -26.62 18.21 27.36
CA ALA A 5 -25.69 17.53 26.48
C ALA A 5 -26.13 17.76 25.03
N ARG A 6 -25.38 18.58 24.28
CA ARG A 6 -25.54 18.67 22.83
C ARG A 6 -25.06 17.36 22.21
N SER A 7 -25.99 16.54 21.73
CA SER A 7 -25.66 15.30 21.01
C SER A 7 -25.00 15.66 19.67
N PHE A 8 -23.68 15.51 19.60
CA PHE A 8 -22.87 15.81 18.42
C PHE A 8 -22.62 14.52 17.64
N GLY A 9 -23.70 13.94 17.11
CA GLY A 9 -23.63 12.73 16.27
C GLY A 9 -23.51 11.44 17.08
N GLY A 10 -24.45 10.52 16.85
CA GLY A 10 -24.45 9.20 17.47
C GLY A 10 -23.24 8.35 17.07
N GLU A 11 -23.10 7.21 17.75
CA GLU A 11 -22.14 6.16 17.42
C GLU A 11 -22.23 5.83 15.92
N ARG A 12 -21.14 6.10 15.20
CA ARG A 12 -21.04 5.79 13.78
C ARG A 12 -20.40 4.42 13.67
N GLU A 13 -21.18 3.42 13.27
CA GLU A 13 -20.67 2.09 12.97
C GLU A 13 -19.63 2.21 11.85
N VAL A 14 -18.35 2.04 12.21
CA VAL A 14 -17.21 2.12 11.28
C VAL A 14 -17.03 0.84 10.46
N SER A 15 -17.82 -0.20 10.76
CA SER A 15 -17.80 -1.49 10.07
C SER A 15 -18.23 -1.41 8.60
N ASP A 16 -19.04 -0.41 8.22
CA ASP A 16 -19.62 -0.29 6.88
C ASP A 16 -18.80 0.56 5.89
N GLN A 17 -17.66 1.12 6.31
CA GLN A 17 -16.71 1.67 5.34
C GLN A 17 -15.97 0.50 4.68
N ILE A 18 -16.61 -0.10 3.67
CA ILE A 18 -15.96 -0.94 2.67
C ILE A 18 -14.95 -0.03 1.96
N PHE A 19 -13.77 0.01 2.53
CA PHE A 19 -12.64 0.69 1.96
C PHE A 19 -12.32 0.04 0.61
N ASP A 20 -12.32 0.84 -0.45
CA ASP A 20 -12.03 0.37 -1.80
C ASP A 20 -10.57 -0.12 -1.89
N PHE A 21 -10.37 -1.42 -1.67
CA PHE A 21 -9.07 -2.06 -1.73
C PHE A 21 -8.56 -2.20 -3.18
N GLN A 22 -9.42 -1.98 -4.17
CA GLN A 22 -9.05 -2.05 -5.59
C GLN A 22 -7.93 -1.06 -5.90
N SER A 23 -8.02 0.18 -5.39
CA SER A 23 -6.98 1.19 -5.61
C SER A 23 -5.60 0.79 -5.05
N VAL A 24 -5.59 0.04 -3.94
CA VAL A 24 -4.36 -0.49 -3.34
C VAL A 24 -3.82 -1.63 -4.20
N ALA A 25 -4.68 -2.53 -4.65
CA ALA A 25 -4.32 -3.62 -5.55
C ALA A 25 -3.75 -3.10 -6.87
N ASP A 26 -4.41 -2.13 -7.51
CA ASP A 26 -3.97 -1.51 -8.78
C ASP A 26 -2.58 -0.89 -8.63
N THR A 27 -2.30 -0.28 -7.47
CA THR A 27 -0.97 0.31 -7.20
C THR A 27 0.09 -0.78 -7.05
N ILE A 28 -0.22 -1.87 -6.36
CA ILE A 28 0.68 -3.04 -6.22
C ILE A 28 0.95 -3.67 -7.59
N GLU A 29 -0.08 -3.84 -8.40
CA GLU A 29 0.01 -4.39 -9.76
C GLU A 29 0.93 -3.53 -10.63
N ALA A 30 0.68 -2.21 -10.72
CA ALA A 30 1.50 -1.31 -11.54
C ALA A 30 3.00 -1.34 -11.17
N VAL A 31 3.32 -1.45 -9.88
CA VAL A 31 4.71 -1.56 -9.41
C VAL A 31 5.30 -2.91 -9.79
N THR A 32 4.58 -4.00 -9.51
CA THR A 32 5.06 -5.36 -9.75
C THR A 32 5.22 -5.65 -11.24
N GLU A 33 4.36 -5.13 -12.11
CA GLU A 33 4.50 -5.23 -13.57
C GLU A 33 5.81 -4.61 -14.07
N SER A 34 6.15 -3.40 -13.59
CA SER A 34 7.38 -2.71 -13.96
C SER A 34 8.64 -3.47 -13.50
N ILE A 35 8.61 -3.99 -12.27
CA ILE A 35 9.70 -4.81 -11.72
C ILE A 35 9.81 -6.14 -12.48
N ALA A 36 8.69 -6.81 -12.76
CA ALA A 36 8.65 -8.07 -13.48
C ALA A 36 9.19 -7.94 -14.91
N ALA A 37 8.84 -6.86 -15.62
CA ALA A 37 9.38 -6.58 -16.95
C ALA A 37 10.92 -6.45 -16.91
N THR A 38 11.45 -5.79 -15.88
CA THR A 38 12.90 -5.64 -15.69
C THR A 38 13.58 -6.98 -15.38
N ILE A 39 13.03 -7.76 -14.45
CA ILE A 39 13.53 -9.10 -14.09
C ILE A 39 13.52 -10.03 -15.31
N SER A 40 12.45 -10.00 -16.10
CA SER A 40 12.31 -10.78 -17.33
C SER A 40 13.39 -10.43 -18.36
N LYS A 41 13.75 -9.15 -18.48
CA LYS A 41 14.81 -8.68 -19.40
C LYS A 41 16.21 -9.14 -18.98
N VAL A 42 16.51 -9.15 -17.69
CA VAL A 42 17.85 -9.48 -17.18
C VAL A 42 18.04 -10.97 -16.84
N GLN A 43 16.96 -11.75 -16.83
CA GLN A 43 16.94 -13.21 -16.72
C GLN A 43 17.81 -13.80 -15.59
N PRO A 44 17.55 -13.45 -14.32
CA PRO A 44 18.19 -14.13 -13.19
C PRO A 44 17.62 -15.55 -13.05
N LYS A 45 18.39 -16.45 -12.42
CA LYS A 45 17.89 -17.77 -12.01
C LYS A 45 16.86 -17.65 -10.87
N LYS A 46 17.05 -16.69 -9.98
CA LYS A 46 16.13 -16.40 -8.87
C LYS A 46 16.06 -14.91 -8.60
N ALA A 47 14.84 -14.43 -8.33
CA ALA A 47 14.59 -13.05 -7.95
C ALA A 47 13.68 -13.03 -6.71
N THR A 48 14.06 -12.22 -5.73
CA THR A 48 13.25 -11.90 -4.54
C THR A 48 13.02 -10.41 -4.52
N VAL A 49 11.76 -10.00 -4.45
CA VAL A 49 11.35 -8.59 -4.37
C VAL A 49 10.57 -8.44 -3.06
N GLU A 50 11.03 -7.53 -2.22
CA GLU A 50 10.36 -7.14 -0.99
C GLU A 50 10.06 -5.65 -1.09
N PHE A 51 8.79 -5.27 -0.94
CA PHE A 51 8.47 -3.86 -0.80
C PHE A 51 7.32 -3.56 0.16
N GLY A 52 7.40 -2.40 0.80
CA GLY A 52 6.38 -1.88 1.70
C GLY A 52 5.44 -0.91 1.01
N VAL A 53 4.14 -1.10 1.21
CA VAL A 53 3.08 -0.17 0.77
C VAL A 53 2.43 0.44 2.00
N GLU A 54 2.36 1.77 2.05
CA GLU A 54 1.59 2.46 3.08
C GLU A 54 0.21 2.81 2.53
N VAL A 55 -0.84 2.38 3.24
CA VAL A 55 -2.23 2.67 2.87
C VAL A 55 -2.77 3.77 3.75
N ARG A 56 -3.20 4.88 3.14
CA ARG A 56 -3.86 5.99 3.84
C ARG A 56 -5.29 6.14 3.37
N VAL A 57 -6.20 6.43 4.32
CA VAL A 57 -7.58 6.82 4.02
C VAL A 57 -7.61 8.33 3.81
N LYS A 58 -7.90 8.77 2.59
CA LYS A 58 -8.12 10.19 2.28
C LYS A 58 -9.53 10.37 1.73
N SER A 59 -10.35 11.15 2.45
CA SER A 59 -11.74 11.44 2.07
C SER A 59 -12.62 10.20 1.85
N GLY A 60 -12.43 9.13 2.65
CA GLY A 60 -13.20 7.88 2.52
C GLY A 60 -12.70 6.91 1.45
N LYS A 61 -11.58 7.22 0.77
CA LYS A 61 -10.93 6.32 -0.20
C LYS A 61 -9.58 5.83 0.33
N LEU A 62 -9.22 4.58 0.05
CA LEU A 62 -7.85 4.11 0.26
C LEU A 62 -6.96 4.66 -0.85
N THR A 63 -5.76 5.07 -0.46
CA THR A 63 -4.68 5.44 -1.38
C THR A 63 -3.42 4.74 -0.91
N ALA A 64 -2.84 3.92 -1.78
CA ALA A 64 -1.53 3.34 -1.57
C ALA A 64 -0.45 4.37 -1.95
N LEU A 65 0.52 4.57 -1.07
CA LEU A 65 1.71 5.37 -1.31
C LEU A 65 2.92 4.46 -1.21
N ILE A 66 3.80 4.54 -2.21
CA ILE A 66 5.10 3.89 -2.18
C ILE A 66 6.04 4.86 -1.47
N VAL A 67 6.44 4.53 -0.24
CA VAL A 67 7.17 5.45 0.62
C VAL A 67 8.67 5.32 0.40
N GLU A 68 9.24 6.14 -0.47
CA GLU A 68 10.70 6.23 -0.61
C GLU A 68 11.31 6.89 0.65
N GLY A 69 11.53 6.08 1.69
CA GLY A 69 12.06 6.54 2.99
C GLY A 69 13.54 6.90 2.89
N GLU A 70 13.91 8.04 3.50
CA GLU A 70 15.19 8.78 3.41
C GLU A 70 16.48 8.03 3.84
N GLY A 71 16.61 6.71 3.67
CA GLY A 71 17.92 6.05 3.86
C GLY A 71 17.92 4.53 3.94
N LYS A 72 16.76 3.88 4.03
CA LYS A 72 16.60 2.42 3.86
C LYS A 72 15.37 2.21 3.02
N GLY A 73 15.58 1.97 1.73
CA GLY A 73 14.50 1.79 0.77
C GLY A 73 13.51 0.74 1.27
N ASN A 74 12.24 1.10 1.26
CA ASN A 74 11.12 0.17 1.41
C ASN A 74 10.99 -0.75 0.18
N LEU A 75 11.91 -0.69 -0.79
CA LEU A 75 12.02 -1.61 -1.92
C LEU A 75 13.41 -2.26 -1.89
N LYS A 76 13.42 -3.58 -1.74
CA LYS A 76 14.61 -4.42 -1.76
C LYS A 76 14.45 -5.48 -2.85
N ILE A 77 15.40 -5.52 -3.77
CA ILE A 77 15.42 -6.50 -4.86
C ILE A 77 16.72 -7.29 -4.74
N THR A 78 16.61 -8.62 -4.70
CA THR A 78 17.74 -9.55 -4.71
C THR A 78 17.62 -10.42 -5.94
N LEU A 79 18.67 -10.47 -6.76
CA LEU A 79 18.71 -11.21 -8.00
C LEU A 79 19.92 -12.15 -7.98
N GLU A 80 19.75 -13.40 -8.39
CA GLU A 80 20.77 -14.44 -8.37
C GLU A 80 20.89 -15.05 -9.78
N TRP A 81 22.09 -15.05 -10.39
CA TRP A 81 22.32 -15.59 -11.75
C TRP A 81 23.11 -16.91 -11.78
N GLY A 82 23.67 -17.33 -10.66
CA GLY A 82 24.43 -18.57 -10.59
C GLY A 82 25.12 -18.76 -9.24
N GLY A 83 24.88 -19.94 -8.67
CA GLY A 83 25.87 -20.78 -8.00
C GLY A 83 26.11 -22.02 -8.85
#